data_AF-A0A3C1C0H1-F1
#
_entry.id   AF-A0A3C1C0H1-F1
#
_cell.length_a   1.000
_cell.length_b   1.000
_cell.length_c   1.000
_cell.angle_alpha   90.00
_cell.angle_beta   90.00
_cell.angle_gamma   90.00
#
_symmetry.space_group_name_H-M   'P 1'
#
loop_
_entity.id
_entity.type
_entity.pdbx_description
1 polymer ?
#
loop_
_entity_poly.entity_id
_entity_poly.type
_entity_poly.pdbx_seq_one_letter_code
_entity_poly.pdbx_strand_id
1 'polypeptide(L)'
;DQQPFSIYYMTVSGHCGYSLKDNAMSRKNYDLIDYDGSEAVKCYLASQQELENAMTSLIQQLEEAGIADDTVIVISPDHYPYGLERSATWKNAKNYLCELYGVTEVDRFTRDNSALIIWSGCLEDKNLKVETPVYSLDILPTLSNLFGVDYDSRLLVGRDVFSDAEPLVLWPEFSWKTDKGTYDAASKTFTPAEGVTVDEGYVERIGNTVSNKINFSKKVQDQLYFNTLSKIMNGG
;
A
#
# COMPACT_ATOMS: atom_id res chain seq x y z
N ASP A 1 -20.36 -3.76 -21.65
CA ASP A 1 -19.96 -4.38 -22.93
C ASP A 1 -18.92 -3.57 -23.72
N GLN A 2 -18.25 -2.57 -23.13
CA GLN A 2 -17.17 -1.84 -23.80
C GLN A 2 -15.85 -2.18 -23.11
N GLN A 3 -14.92 -2.73 -23.88
CA GLN A 3 -13.54 -3.00 -23.51
C GLN A 3 -12.61 -2.21 -24.43
N PRO A 4 -11.41 -1.79 -23.98
CA PRO A 4 -10.88 -1.95 -22.62
C PRO A 4 -11.60 -1.06 -21.59
N PHE A 5 -11.55 -1.43 -20.32
CA PHE A 5 -12.07 -0.62 -19.21
C PHE A 5 -11.02 -0.43 -18.12
N SER A 6 -11.16 0.65 -17.35
CA SER A 6 -10.41 0.90 -16.12
C SER A 6 -11.40 1.43 -15.09
N ILE A 7 -11.56 0.70 -13.99
CA ILE A 7 -12.55 1.03 -12.95
C ILE A 7 -11.82 1.10 -11.62
N TYR A 8 -12.12 2.15 -10.84
CA TYR A 8 -11.61 2.34 -9.50
C TYR A 8 -12.73 2.17 -8.48
N TYR A 9 -12.55 1.22 -7.56
CA TYR A 9 -13.45 0.99 -6.43
C TYR A 9 -12.77 1.39 -5.13
N MET A 10 -13.51 2.10 -4.27
CA MET A 10 -13.09 2.39 -2.90
C MET A 10 -14.07 1.70 -1.95
N THR A 11 -13.59 0.67 -1.26
CA THR A 11 -14.41 -0.07 -0.29
C THR A 11 -14.58 0.70 1.00
N VAL A 12 -15.72 0.53 1.68
CA VAL A 12 -16.02 1.25 2.95
C VAL A 12 -16.32 0.32 4.13
N SER A 13 -16.67 -0.94 3.88
CA SER A 13 -17.10 -1.88 4.92
C SER A 13 -16.09 -2.07 6.06
N GLY A 14 -14.79 -2.03 5.74
CA GLY A 14 -13.67 -2.15 6.67
C GLY A 14 -13.31 -0.87 7.44
N HIS A 15 -14.08 0.21 7.28
CA HIS A 15 -13.81 1.50 7.93
C HIS A 15 -13.92 1.39 9.46
N CYS A 16 -13.22 2.30 10.16
CA CYS A 16 -13.05 2.28 11.61
C CYS A 16 -14.36 2.33 12.42
N GLY A 17 -14.24 2.09 13.74
CA GLY A 17 -15.38 1.93 14.66
C GLY A 17 -15.56 0.46 15.07
N TYR A 18 -14.45 -0.26 15.23
CA TYR A 18 -14.38 -1.72 15.41
C TYR A 18 -14.95 -2.15 16.76
N SER A 19 -16.28 -2.15 16.85
CA SER A 19 -17.07 -2.64 17.97
C SER A 19 -18.37 -3.22 17.44
N LEU A 20 -18.97 -4.12 18.22
CA LEU A 20 -20.32 -4.61 17.92
C LEU A 20 -21.37 -3.49 18.00
N LYS A 21 -21.09 -2.35 18.61
CA LYS A 21 -22.04 -1.23 18.66
C LYS A 21 -21.98 -0.33 17.43
N ASP A 22 -20.77 -0.03 16.96
CA ASP A 22 -20.56 1.08 16.02
C ASP A 22 -20.39 0.59 14.57
N ASN A 23 -19.85 -0.61 14.34
CA ASN A 23 -19.66 -1.16 12.99
C ASN A 23 -20.67 -2.29 12.68
N ALA A 24 -21.53 -2.04 11.69
CA ALA A 24 -22.56 -2.97 11.26
C ALA A 24 -22.01 -4.23 10.58
N MET A 25 -20.90 -4.12 9.85
CA MET A 25 -20.27 -5.24 9.16
C MET A 25 -19.53 -6.13 10.16
N SER A 26 -18.89 -5.53 11.16
CA SER A 26 -18.35 -6.26 12.31
C SER A 26 -19.45 -7.10 12.99
N ARG A 27 -20.63 -6.51 13.28
CA ARG A 27 -21.77 -7.27 13.84
C ARG A 27 -22.23 -8.40 12.93
N LYS A 28 -22.44 -8.11 11.66
CA LYS A 28 -22.97 -9.05 10.67
C LYS A 28 -22.11 -10.31 10.56
N ASN A 29 -20.79 -10.12 10.59
CA ASN A 29 -19.82 -11.18 10.31
C ASN A 29 -19.10 -11.70 11.57
N TYR A 30 -19.46 -11.25 12.77
CA TYR A 30 -18.70 -11.52 13.99
C TYR A 30 -18.53 -13.01 14.27
N ASP A 31 -19.61 -13.78 14.10
CA ASP A 31 -19.64 -15.22 14.39
C ASP A 31 -18.95 -16.07 13.30
N LEU A 32 -18.59 -15.46 12.16
CA LEU A 32 -17.83 -16.11 11.09
C LEU A 32 -16.32 -16.09 11.36
N ILE A 33 -15.86 -15.22 12.26
CA ILE A 33 -14.44 -15.05 12.56
C ILE A 33 -14.06 -15.93 13.75
N ASP A 34 -13.24 -16.95 13.47
CA ASP A 34 -12.56 -17.74 14.49
C ASP A 34 -11.31 -16.98 14.98
N TYR A 35 -11.49 -16.21 16.05
CA TYR A 35 -10.42 -15.41 16.66
C TYR A 35 -10.65 -15.30 18.16
N ASP A 36 -9.66 -15.76 18.94
CA ASP A 36 -9.64 -15.69 20.39
C ASP A 36 -8.71 -14.56 20.85
N GLY A 37 -9.26 -13.35 20.90
CA GLY A 37 -8.55 -12.14 21.26
C GLY A 37 -9.51 -10.99 21.59
N SER A 38 -9.07 -9.74 21.44
CA SER A 38 -9.90 -8.59 21.76
C SER A 38 -11.07 -8.43 20.78
N GLU A 39 -12.21 -7.92 21.29
CA GLU A 39 -13.37 -7.58 20.47
C GLU A 39 -12.99 -6.60 19.35
N ALA A 40 -12.09 -5.65 19.62
CA ALA A 40 -11.67 -4.64 18.64
C ALA A 40 -10.98 -5.28 17.43
N VAL A 41 -10.04 -6.20 17.65
CA VAL A 41 -9.35 -6.91 16.57
C VAL A 41 -10.32 -7.87 15.86
N LYS A 42 -11.15 -8.61 16.61
CA LYS A 42 -12.17 -9.48 16.00
C LYS A 42 -13.15 -8.69 15.12
N CYS A 43 -13.60 -7.52 15.58
CA CYS A 43 -14.48 -6.64 14.82
C CYS A 43 -13.80 -6.08 13.57
N TYR A 44 -12.51 -5.75 13.64
CA TYR A 44 -11.73 -5.39 12.46
C TYR A 44 -11.74 -6.52 11.43
N LEU A 45 -11.34 -7.74 11.82
CA LEU A 45 -11.34 -8.91 10.94
C LEU A 45 -12.74 -9.19 10.35
N ALA A 46 -13.78 -9.15 11.19
CA ALA A 46 -15.17 -9.34 10.75
C ALA A 46 -15.63 -8.29 9.74
N SER A 47 -15.18 -7.04 9.87
CA SER A 47 -15.51 -5.99 8.89
C SER A 47 -14.83 -6.23 7.53
N GLN A 48 -13.63 -6.84 7.52
CA GLN A 48 -12.91 -7.17 6.28
C GLN A 48 -13.53 -8.34 5.52
N GLN A 49 -14.35 -9.18 6.18
CA GLN A 49 -15.07 -10.27 5.50
C GLN A 49 -15.96 -9.78 4.35
N GLU A 50 -16.42 -8.52 4.37
CA GLU A 50 -17.16 -7.97 3.24
C GLU A 50 -16.28 -7.78 1.99
N LEU A 51 -15.00 -7.44 2.15
CA LEU A 51 -14.07 -7.37 1.02
C LEU A 51 -13.85 -8.77 0.45
N GLU A 52 -13.63 -9.78 1.30
CA GLU A 52 -13.50 -11.18 0.88
C GLU A 52 -14.72 -11.66 0.08
N ASN A 53 -15.92 -11.40 0.60
CA ASN A 53 -17.18 -11.77 -0.07
C ASN A 53 -17.35 -11.03 -1.41
N ALA A 54 -16.99 -9.73 -1.45
CA ALA A 54 -17.06 -8.93 -2.67
C ALA A 54 -16.07 -9.43 -3.73
N MET A 55 -14.84 -9.76 -3.35
CA MET A 55 -13.84 -10.30 -4.25
C MET A 55 -14.22 -11.69 -4.77
N THR A 56 -14.69 -12.58 -3.88
CA THR A 56 -15.21 -13.90 -4.26
C THR A 56 -16.31 -13.76 -5.32
N SER A 57 -17.29 -12.89 -5.07
CA SER A 57 -18.39 -12.67 -6.01
C SER A 57 -17.94 -12.02 -7.32
N LEU A 58 -16.99 -11.08 -7.27
CA LEU A 58 -16.44 -10.43 -8.46
C LEU A 58 -15.68 -11.43 -9.35
N ILE A 59 -14.78 -12.22 -8.75
CA ILE A 59 -13.99 -13.22 -9.48
C ILE A 59 -14.90 -14.24 -10.15
N GLN A 60 -15.87 -14.79 -9.40
CA GLN A 60 -16.86 -15.72 -9.96
C GLN A 60 -17.59 -15.12 -11.18
N GLN A 61 -18.02 -13.86 -11.09
CA GLN A 61 -18.70 -13.19 -12.21
C GLN A 61 -17.78 -12.96 -13.42
N LEU A 62 -16.50 -12.67 -13.20
CA LEU A 62 -15.51 -12.52 -14.28
C LEU A 62 -15.21 -13.85 -14.96
N GLU A 63 -15.16 -14.95 -14.19
CA GLU A 63 -14.98 -16.31 -14.69
C GLU A 63 -16.20 -16.76 -15.49
N GLU A 64 -17.42 -16.57 -14.97
CA GLU A 64 -18.69 -16.87 -15.66
C GLU A 64 -18.83 -16.06 -16.97
N ALA A 65 -18.32 -14.83 -16.99
CA ALA A 65 -18.27 -13.99 -18.19
C ALA A 65 -17.14 -14.35 -19.16
N GLY A 66 -16.21 -15.23 -18.77
CA GLY A 66 -15.08 -15.67 -19.60
C GLY A 66 -14.00 -14.61 -19.82
N ILE A 67 -13.89 -13.63 -18.91
CA ILE A 67 -12.92 -12.51 -19.02
C ILE A 67 -11.93 -12.43 -17.85
N ALA A 68 -11.96 -13.39 -16.93
CA ALA A 68 -11.06 -13.42 -15.76
C ALA A 68 -9.57 -13.38 -16.15
N ASP A 69 -9.17 -14.15 -17.17
CA ASP A 69 -7.78 -14.22 -17.66
C ASP A 69 -7.31 -12.92 -18.36
N ASP A 70 -8.25 -12.11 -18.85
CA ASP A 70 -7.99 -10.85 -19.55
C ASP A 70 -8.29 -9.62 -18.66
N THR A 71 -8.57 -9.86 -17.37
CA THR A 71 -8.81 -8.81 -16.37
C THR A 71 -7.66 -8.77 -15.37
N VAL A 72 -7.13 -7.58 -15.12
CA VAL A 72 -6.18 -7.33 -14.02
C VAL A 72 -6.92 -6.66 -12.88
N ILE A 73 -6.82 -7.25 -11.68
CA ILE A 73 -7.33 -6.71 -10.43
C ILE A 73 -6.15 -6.28 -9.58
N VAL A 74 -6.19 -5.03 -9.10
CA VAL A 74 -5.18 -4.49 -8.19
C VAL A 74 -5.83 -4.13 -6.88
N ILE A 75 -5.39 -4.78 -5.80
CA ILE A 75 -5.85 -4.53 -4.43
C ILE A 75 -4.70 -3.90 -3.67
N SER A 76 -4.88 -2.64 -3.28
CA SER A 76 -3.95 -1.91 -2.41
C SER A 76 -4.73 -1.40 -1.21
N PRO A 77 -4.27 -1.63 0.02
CA PRO A 77 -4.77 -0.87 1.16
C PRO A 77 -4.39 0.60 1.00
N ASP A 78 -5.24 1.48 1.50
CA ASP A 78 -5.02 2.92 1.55
C ASP A 78 -4.12 3.32 2.73
N HIS A 79 -4.34 2.70 3.89
CA HIS A 79 -3.54 2.88 5.10
C HIS A 79 -3.72 1.73 6.10
N TYR A 80 -2.90 1.72 7.15
CA TYR A 80 -3.06 0.83 8.30
C TYR A 80 -4.35 1.16 9.10
N PRO A 81 -4.94 0.23 9.87
CA PRO A 81 -6.20 0.46 10.57
C PRO A 81 -6.03 1.34 11.81
N TYR A 82 -5.88 2.66 11.64
CA TYR A 82 -5.70 3.62 12.75
C TYR A 82 -6.84 3.59 13.78
N GLY A 83 -8.00 3.05 13.42
CA GLY A 83 -9.12 2.81 14.31
C GLY A 83 -8.84 1.77 15.40
N LEU A 84 -7.69 1.11 15.37
CA LEU A 84 -7.16 0.21 16.40
C LEU A 84 -6.08 0.86 17.27
N GLU A 85 -5.59 2.05 16.92
CA GLU A 85 -4.60 2.77 17.73
C GLU A 85 -5.22 3.30 19.03
N ARG A 86 -4.38 3.49 20.05
CA ARG A 86 -4.77 4.22 21.26
C ARG A 86 -5.10 5.66 20.88
N SER A 87 -6.36 6.06 21.04
CA SER A 87 -6.82 7.36 20.59
C SER A 87 -8.09 7.77 21.33
N ALA A 88 -8.14 9.03 21.76
CA ALA A 88 -9.36 9.62 22.30
C ALA A 88 -10.44 9.73 21.21
N THR A 89 -10.05 9.98 19.96
CA THR A 89 -10.97 10.07 18.80
C THR A 89 -11.69 8.74 18.56
N TRP A 90 -10.96 7.62 18.65
CA TRP A 90 -11.49 6.27 18.43
C TRP A 90 -11.99 5.59 19.70
N LYS A 91 -11.87 6.27 20.85
CA LYS A 91 -12.25 5.77 22.19
C LYS A 91 -11.51 4.48 22.59
N ASN A 92 -10.34 4.24 22.00
CA ASN A 92 -9.49 3.11 22.34
C ASN A 92 -8.55 3.49 23.49
N ALA A 93 -8.67 2.77 24.61
CA ALA A 93 -7.77 2.95 25.76
C ALA A 93 -6.39 2.29 25.56
N LYS A 94 -6.30 1.32 24.64
CA LYS A 94 -5.13 0.49 24.31
C LYS A 94 -4.78 0.65 22.82
N ASN A 95 -3.52 0.40 22.47
CA ASN A 95 -3.13 0.17 21.08
C ASN A 95 -3.35 -1.32 20.74
N TYR A 96 -4.33 -1.60 19.87
CA TYR A 96 -4.66 -2.96 19.43
C TYR A 96 -3.87 -3.40 18.20
N LEU A 97 -3.05 -2.52 17.59
CA LEU A 97 -2.20 -2.90 16.46
C LEU A 97 -1.15 -3.95 16.84
N CYS A 98 -0.58 -3.88 18.04
CA CYS A 98 0.36 -4.89 18.54
C CYS A 98 -0.26 -6.29 18.52
N GLU A 99 -1.53 -6.39 18.94
CA GLU A 99 -2.29 -7.63 18.94
C GLU A 99 -2.61 -8.10 17.52
N LEU A 100 -3.07 -7.19 16.65
CA LEU A 100 -3.35 -7.49 15.25
C LEU A 100 -2.11 -8.03 14.52
N TYR A 101 -0.95 -7.41 14.74
CA TYR A 101 0.29 -7.76 14.06
C TYR A 101 1.11 -8.85 14.77
N GLY A 102 0.69 -9.29 15.95
CA GLY A 102 1.41 -10.30 16.72
C GLY A 102 2.79 -9.85 17.21
N VAL A 103 2.96 -8.55 17.48
CA VAL A 103 4.22 -7.94 17.93
C VAL A 103 4.06 -7.29 19.30
N THR A 104 5.17 -7.15 20.04
CA THR A 104 5.15 -6.49 21.35
C THR A 104 5.08 -4.96 21.23
N GLU A 105 5.74 -4.41 20.22
CA GLU A 105 5.79 -2.99 19.93
C GLU A 105 5.56 -2.76 18.44
N VAL A 106 4.87 -1.68 18.12
CA VAL A 106 4.61 -1.26 16.74
C VAL A 106 5.33 0.06 16.51
N ASP A 107 6.26 0.06 15.57
CA ASP A 107 6.82 1.26 14.97
C ASP A 107 6.18 1.52 13.61
N ARG A 108 6.57 2.62 12.95
CA ARG A 108 6.05 2.97 11.62
C ARG A 108 6.35 1.91 10.55
N PHE A 109 7.50 1.25 10.63
CA PHE A 109 7.94 0.28 9.63
C PHE A 109 7.10 -0.99 9.69
N THR A 110 6.76 -1.42 10.91
CA THR A 110 5.85 -2.54 11.17
C THR A 110 4.41 -2.14 10.87
N ARG A 111 4.00 -0.94 11.32
CA ARG A 111 2.64 -0.42 11.19
C ARG A 111 2.19 -0.31 9.75
N ASP A 112 3.05 0.25 8.91
CA ASP A 112 2.76 0.56 7.50
C ASP A 112 3.13 -0.62 6.58
N ASN A 113 3.57 -1.75 7.13
CA ASN A 113 3.81 -2.96 6.36
C ASN A 113 2.46 -3.58 5.95
N SER A 114 2.26 -3.70 4.64
CA SER A 114 1.04 -4.25 4.05
C SER A 114 1.37 -4.97 2.74
N ALA A 115 0.37 -5.57 2.11
CA ALA A 115 0.51 -6.27 0.85
C ALA A 115 -0.17 -5.49 -0.29
N LEU A 116 0.49 -5.45 -1.45
CA LEU A 116 -0.12 -5.13 -2.73
C LEU A 116 -0.41 -6.45 -3.46
N ILE A 117 -1.64 -6.64 -3.90
CA ILE A 117 -2.02 -7.80 -4.71
C ILE A 117 -2.31 -7.31 -6.12
N ILE A 118 -1.62 -7.89 -7.11
CA ILE A 118 -1.92 -7.73 -8.53
C ILE A 118 -2.28 -9.13 -9.03
N TRP A 119 -3.52 -9.31 -9.45
CA TRP A 119 -4.09 -10.59 -9.85
C TRP A 119 -4.64 -10.53 -11.27
N SER A 120 -4.56 -11.65 -11.97
CA SER A 120 -5.30 -11.96 -13.20
C SER A 120 -5.46 -13.48 -13.25
N GLY A 121 -6.56 -13.99 -13.82
CA GLY A 121 -6.78 -15.44 -13.90
C GLY A 121 -5.62 -16.19 -14.56
N CYS A 122 -4.97 -15.57 -15.55
CA CYS A 122 -3.82 -16.16 -16.25
C CYS A 122 -2.53 -16.27 -15.40
N LEU A 123 -2.52 -15.69 -14.20
CA LEU A 123 -1.37 -15.62 -13.29
C LEU A 123 -1.47 -16.56 -12.07
N GLU A 124 -2.61 -17.20 -11.80
CA GLU A 124 -2.82 -17.95 -10.55
C GLU A 124 -1.77 -19.02 -10.27
N ASP A 125 -1.35 -19.76 -11.30
CA ASP A 125 -0.36 -20.84 -11.18
C ASP A 125 1.11 -20.36 -11.26
N LYS A 126 1.35 -19.05 -11.33
CA LYS A 126 2.70 -18.51 -11.55
C LYS A 126 3.51 -18.31 -10.28
N ASN A 127 2.87 -18.33 -9.10
CA ASN A 127 3.49 -18.15 -7.79
C ASN A 127 4.52 -16.99 -7.75
N LEU A 128 4.09 -15.83 -8.24
CA LEU A 128 4.95 -14.63 -8.32
C LEU A 128 4.92 -13.87 -7.00
N LYS A 129 6.10 -13.56 -6.46
CA LYS A 129 6.23 -12.76 -5.25
C LYS A 129 7.38 -11.77 -5.37
N VAL A 130 7.10 -10.50 -5.08
CA VAL A 130 8.11 -9.44 -4.98
C VAL A 130 8.47 -9.29 -3.51
N GLU A 131 9.68 -9.71 -3.15
CA GLU A 131 10.17 -9.68 -1.75
C GLU A 131 10.84 -8.35 -1.39
N THR A 132 11.28 -7.58 -2.39
CA THR A 132 11.85 -6.25 -2.15
C THR A 132 10.79 -5.26 -1.69
N PRO A 133 11.14 -4.22 -0.90
CA PRO A 133 10.19 -3.19 -0.51
C PRO A 133 9.47 -2.56 -1.71
N VAL A 134 8.15 -2.43 -1.60
CA VAL A 134 7.26 -1.81 -2.59
C VAL A 134 6.57 -0.61 -1.95
N TYR A 135 6.49 0.49 -2.68
CA TYR A 135 5.77 1.69 -2.26
C TYR A 135 4.48 1.86 -3.06
N SER A 136 3.45 2.50 -2.49
CA SER A 136 2.19 2.73 -3.22
C SER A 136 2.37 3.56 -4.50
N LEU A 137 3.42 4.39 -4.57
CA LEU A 137 3.78 5.16 -5.76
C LEU A 137 4.37 4.31 -6.89
N ASP A 138 4.76 3.06 -6.61
CA ASP A 138 5.27 2.10 -7.60
C ASP A 138 4.14 1.45 -8.42
N ILE A 139 2.89 1.51 -7.95
CA ILE A 139 1.75 0.86 -8.59
C ILE A 139 1.56 1.37 -10.03
N LEU A 140 1.49 2.70 -10.20
CA LEU A 140 1.25 3.30 -11.52
C LEU A 140 2.32 2.94 -12.56
N PRO A 141 3.64 3.18 -12.33
CA PRO A 141 4.66 2.81 -13.31
C PRO A 141 4.71 1.30 -13.58
N THR A 142 4.48 0.44 -12.57
CA THR A 142 4.39 -1.02 -12.74
C THR A 142 3.25 -1.39 -13.69
N LEU A 143 2.03 -0.89 -13.44
CA LEU A 143 0.87 -1.19 -14.29
C LEU A 143 1.03 -0.60 -15.70
N SER A 144 1.55 0.62 -15.81
CA SER A 144 1.82 1.23 -17.11
C SER A 144 2.77 0.36 -17.96
N ASN A 145 3.84 -0.17 -17.36
CA ASN A 145 4.74 -1.09 -18.06
C ASN A 145 4.07 -2.42 -18.41
N LEU A 146 3.30 -3.03 -17.50
CA LEU A 146 2.58 -4.28 -17.76
C LEU A 146 1.59 -4.15 -18.92
N PHE A 147 0.91 -3.00 -19.04
CA PHE A 147 -0.04 -2.73 -20.12
C PHE A 147 0.60 -2.12 -21.38
N GLY A 148 1.93 -1.91 -21.40
CA GLY A 148 2.60 -1.28 -22.54
C GLY A 148 2.16 0.16 -22.81
N VAL A 149 1.76 0.90 -21.77
CA VAL A 149 1.40 2.31 -21.87
C VAL A 149 2.66 3.15 -21.97
N ASP A 150 2.76 4.01 -22.99
CA ASP A 150 3.84 4.97 -23.11
C ASP A 150 3.69 6.11 -22.08
N TYR A 151 4.73 6.34 -21.27
CA TYR A 151 4.80 7.47 -20.34
C TYR A 151 6.23 8.00 -20.18
N ASP A 152 6.33 9.26 -19.73
CA ASP A 152 7.60 9.85 -19.33
C ASP A 152 7.89 9.54 -17.86
N SER A 153 8.82 8.62 -17.61
CA SER A 153 9.17 8.16 -16.26
C SER A 153 9.68 9.29 -15.35
N ARG A 154 10.16 10.41 -15.91
CA ARG A 154 10.60 11.58 -15.12
C ARG A 154 9.44 12.27 -14.40
N LEU A 155 8.20 12.01 -14.81
CA LEU A 155 6.99 12.58 -14.20
C LEU A 155 6.45 11.72 -13.06
N LEU A 156 6.95 10.49 -12.88
CA LEU A 156 6.51 9.57 -11.83
C LEU A 156 7.58 9.44 -10.74
N VAL A 157 7.14 9.34 -9.50
CA VAL A 157 8.04 9.28 -8.33
C VAL A 157 8.47 7.85 -8.01
N GLY A 158 7.57 6.88 -8.18
CA GLY A 158 7.83 5.47 -7.97
C GLY A 158 8.57 4.82 -9.15
N ARG A 159 8.76 3.51 -9.05
CA ARG A 159 9.40 2.67 -10.08
C ARG A 159 8.49 1.53 -10.48
N ASP A 160 8.78 0.92 -11.63
CA ASP A 160 8.28 -0.42 -11.90
C ASP A 160 8.99 -1.42 -10.97
N VAL A 161 8.22 -2.18 -10.19
CA VAL A 161 8.75 -3.13 -9.22
C VAL A 161 9.53 -4.28 -9.88
N PHE A 162 9.29 -4.55 -11.17
CA PHE A 162 9.99 -5.57 -11.95
C PHE A 162 11.23 -5.04 -12.70
N SER A 163 11.52 -3.74 -12.60
CA SER A 163 12.71 -3.13 -13.17
C SER A 163 13.96 -3.34 -12.31
N ASP A 164 15.12 -2.92 -12.83
CA ASP A 164 16.41 -2.90 -12.13
C ASP A 164 16.60 -1.69 -11.19
N ALA A 165 15.61 -0.79 -11.10
CA ALA A 165 15.67 0.37 -10.22
C ALA A 165 15.67 -0.04 -8.73
N GLU A 166 16.52 0.63 -7.95
CA GLU A 166 16.71 0.36 -6.51
C GLU A 166 15.38 0.51 -5.72
N PRO A 167 14.94 -0.52 -4.96
CA PRO A 167 13.75 -0.45 -4.12
C PRO A 167 13.88 0.62 -3.04
N LEU A 168 12.88 1.51 -2.93
CA LEU A 168 12.89 2.58 -1.94
C LEU A 168 11.47 2.93 -1.47
N VAL A 169 11.22 2.69 -0.19
CA VAL A 169 10.06 3.22 0.54
C VAL A 169 10.53 4.37 1.42
N LEU A 170 9.80 5.48 1.45
CA LEU A 170 10.14 6.65 2.26
C LEU A 170 8.93 7.17 3.02
N TRP A 171 9.20 7.76 4.18
CA TRP A 171 8.19 8.39 5.03
C TRP A 171 8.37 9.91 5.05
N PRO A 172 7.30 10.69 5.33
CA PRO A 172 7.35 12.16 5.32
C PRO A 172 8.39 12.75 6.27
N GLU A 173 8.73 12.06 7.36
CA GLU A 173 9.76 12.46 8.32
C GLU A 173 11.17 11.99 7.96
N PHE A 174 11.41 11.59 6.70
CA PHE A 174 12.72 11.21 6.14
C PHE A 174 13.27 9.85 6.58
N SER A 175 12.47 9.03 7.27
CA SER A 175 12.77 7.59 7.41
C SER A 175 12.66 6.91 6.05
N TRP A 176 13.41 5.83 5.83
CA TRP A 176 13.36 5.10 4.57
C TRP A 176 13.75 3.63 4.73
N LYS A 177 13.30 2.80 3.77
CA LYS A 177 13.60 1.37 3.70
C LYS A 177 13.97 0.99 2.27
N THR A 178 15.03 0.19 2.16
CA THR A 178 15.53 -0.42 0.92
C THR A 178 15.61 -1.93 1.12
N ASP A 179 15.92 -2.68 0.06
CA ASP A 179 16.28 -4.09 0.16
C ASP A 179 17.51 -4.33 1.05
N LYS A 180 18.40 -3.33 1.19
CA LYS A 180 19.62 -3.43 2.02
C LYS A 180 19.43 -3.09 3.50
N GLY A 181 18.29 -2.54 3.90
CA GLY A 181 18.04 -2.17 5.29
C GLY A 181 17.13 -0.96 5.46
N THR A 182 16.99 -0.54 6.71
CA THR A 182 16.06 0.50 7.15
C THR A 182 16.81 1.63 7.86
N TYR A 183 16.49 2.87 7.52
CA TYR A 183 16.97 4.06 8.22
C TYR A 183 15.83 4.72 9.00
N ASP A 184 16.05 4.90 10.29
CA ASP A 184 15.17 5.64 11.17
C ASP A 184 15.70 7.07 11.38
N ALA A 185 14.95 8.05 10.88
CA ALA A 185 15.34 9.45 10.99
C ALA A 185 15.26 9.99 12.42
N ALA A 186 14.45 9.39 13.29
CA ALA A 186 14.32 9.83 14.69
C ALA A 186 15.58 9.48 15.48
N SER A 187 16.10 8.26 15.32
CA SER A 187 17.34 7.79 15.96
C SER A 187 18.60 8.06 15.13
N LYS A 188 18.45 8.50 13.87
CA LYS A 188 19.54 8.68 12.89
C LYS A 188 20.37 7.43 12.68
N THR A 189 19.73 6.27 12.74
CA THR A 189 20.40 4.97 12.70
C THR A 189 19.98 4.22 11.44
N PHE A 190 20.97 3.69 10.72
CA PHE A 190 20.76 2.71 9.65
C PHE A 190 20.95 1.30 10.22
N THR A 191 19.94 0.46 10.06
CA THR A 191 19.97 -0.96 10.41
C THR A 191 19.99 -1.78 9.12
N PRO A 192 21.13 -2.40 8.77
CA PRO A 192 21.20 -3.29 7.62
C PRO A 192 20.24 -4.47 7.74
N ALA A 193 19.76 -4.96 6.60
CA ALA A 193 19.06 -6.24 6.55
C ALA A 193 20.00 -7.38 6.99
N GLU A 194 19.44 -8.50 7.44
CA GLU A 194 20.22 -9.64 7.90
C GLU A 194 21.20 -10.12 6.81
N GLY A 195 22.47 -10.27 7.19
CA GLY A 195 23.53 -10.69 6.26
C GLY A 195 23.97 -9.64 5.24
N VAL A 196 23.43 -8.42 5.27
CA VAL A 196 23.77 -7.35 4.33
C VAL A 196 24.80 -6.39 4.91
N THR A 197 25.83 -6.09 4.11
CA THR A 197 26.74 -4.97 4.32
C THR A 197 26.54 -3.92 3.24
N VAL A 198 26.74 -2.65 3.56
CA VAL A 198 26.62 -1.54 2.60
C VAL A 198 27.93 -0.80 2.48
N ASP A 199 28.20 -0.27 1.28
CA ASP A 199 29.42 0.50 1.01
C ASP A 199 29.42 1.84 1.76
N GLU A 200 30.62 2.40 1.93
CA GLU A 200 30.79 3.77 2.44
C GLU A 200 30.01 4.76 1.57
N GLY A 201 29.30 5.69 2.19
CA GLY A 201 28.46 6.67 1.51
C GLY A 201 27.09 6.15 1.06
N TYR A 202 26.76 4.87 1.23
CA TYR A 202 25.44 4.33 0.87
C TYR A 202 24.30 5.10 1.55
N VAL A 203 24.34 5.23 2.88
CA VAL A 203 23.31 5.88 3.69
C VAL A 203 23.13 7.35 3.28
N GLU A 204 24.23 8.06 3.01
CA GLU A 204 24.21 9.44 2.55
C GLU A 204 23.58 9.56 1.15
N ARG A 205 23.95 8.70 0.20
CA ARG A 205 23.38 8.67 -1.15
C ARG A 205 21.86 8.45 -1.13
N ILE A 206 21.38 7.47 -0.34
CA ILE A 206 19.95 7.20 -0.21
C ILE A 206 19.25 8.37 0.50
N GLY A 207 19.84 8.89 1.59
CA GLY A 207 19.29 10.05 2.30
C GLY A 207 19.14 11.29 1.41
N ASN A 208 20.10 11.53 0.51
CA ASN A 208 20.02 12.61 -0.49
C ASN A 208 18.90 12.35 -1.51
N THR A 209 18.75 11.11 -1.97
CA THR A 209 17.65 10.71 -2.87
C THR A 209 16.28 10.94 -2.21
N VAL A 210 16.10 10.51 -0.96
CA VAL A 210 14.86 10.71 -0.18
C VAL A 210 14.57 12.20 -0.01
N SER A 211 15.58 12.97 0.39
CA SER A 211 15.46 14.44 0.55
C SER A 211 15.04 15.10 -0.76
N ASN A 212 15.65 14.71 -1.88
CA ASN A 212 15.31 15.23 -3.20
C ASN A 212 13.89 14.87 -3.61
N LYS A 213 13.45 13.62 -3.43
CA LYS A 213 12.08 13.19 -3.73
C LYS A 213 11.05 13.98 -2.92
N ILE A 214 11.23 14.12 -1.61
CA ILE A 214 10.32 14.87 -0.74
C ILE A 214 10.27 16.36 -1.14
N ASN A 215 11.43 16.99 -1.37
CA ASN A 215 11.49 18.41 -1.72
C ASN A 215 10.94 18.69 -3.12
N PHE A 216 11.18 17.79 -4.09
CA PHE A 216 10.64 17.93 -5.44
C PHE A 216 9.11 17.79 -5.44
N SER A 217 8.56 16.80 -4.74
CA SER A 217 7.11 16.63 -4.62
C SER A 217 6.43 17.87 -4.01
N LYS A 218 7.03 18.49 -2.98
CA LYS A 218 6.56 19.77 -2.43
C LYS A 218 6.56 20.87 -3.49
N LYS A 219 7.64 21.02 -4.25
CA LYS A 219 7.73 22.03 -5.32
C LYS A 219 6.72 21.80 -6.45
N VAL A 220 6.47 20.55 -6.84
CA VAL A 220 5.45 20.21 -7.84
C VAL A 220 4.08 20.74 -7.41
N GLN A 221 3.73 20.58 -6.13
CA GLN A 221 2.49 21.09 -5.54
C GLN A 221 2.51 22.62 -5.43
N ASP A 222 3.53 23.19 -4.79
CA ASP A 222 3.63 24.63 -4.49
C ASP A 222 3.68 25.49 -5.76
N GLN A 223 4.25 24.98 -6.85
CA GLN A 223 4.39 25.68 -8.13
C GLN A 223 3.28 25.33 -9.13
N LEU A 224 2.30 24.51 -8.74
CA LEU A 224 1.26 24.00 -9.64
C LEU A 224 1.86 23.45 -10.95
N TYR A 225 2.94 22.67 -10.83
CA TYR A 225 3.81 22.32 -11.96
C TYR A 225 3.03 21.76 -13.16
N PHE A 226 2.08 20.85 -12.93
CA PHE A 226 1.28 20.26 -14.01
C PHE A 226 0.32 21.24 -14.69
N ASN A 227 -0.15 22.28 -13.98
CA ASN A 227 -0.91 23.37 -14.60
C ASN A 227 -0.01 24.17 -15.56
N THR A 228 1.20 24.51 -15.11
CA THR A 228 2.20 25.20 -15.93
C THR A 228 2.62 24.37 -17.15
N LEU A 229 2.91 23.08 -16.95
CA LEU A 229 3.28 22.15 -18.03
C LEU A 229 2.16 22.02 -19.06
N SER A 230 0.91 21.86 -18.62
CA SER A 230 -0.24 21.76 -19.50
C SER A 230 -0.44 23.01 -20.36
N LYS A 231 -0.23 24.21 -19.79
CA LYS A 231 -0.28 25.46 -20.56
C LYS A 231 0.78 25.49 -21.66
N ILE A 232 2.03 25.15 -21.34
CA ILE A 232 3.14 25.13 -22.29
C ILE A 232 2.87 24.12 -23.42
N MET A 233 2.40 22.91 -23.08
CA MET A 233 2.11 21.86 -24.06
C MET A 233 0.95 22.21 -25.00
N ASN A 234 -0.02 23.00 -24.52
CA ASN A 234 -1.20 23.41 -25.29
C ASN A 234 -1.05 24.80 -25.94
N GLY A 235 0.16 25.35 -26.02
CA GLY A 235 0.45 26.60 -26.73
C GLY A 235 0.05 27.88 -25.99
N GLY A 236 0.01 27.84 -24.66
CA GLY A 236 -0.13 29.01 -23.79
C GLY A 236 1.19 29.70 -23.45
#